data_AF-A0A3R9ITU9-F1
#
_entry.id   AF-A0A3R9ITU9-F1
#
_cell.length_a   1.000
_cell.length_b   1.000
_cell.length_c   1.000
_cell.angle_alpha   90.00
_cell.angle_beta   90.00
_cell.angle_gamma   90.00
#
_symmetry.space_group_name_H-M   'P 1'
#
loop_
_entity.id
_entity.type
_entity.pdbx_description
1 polymer ?
#
loop_
_entity_poly.entity_id
_entity_poly.type
_entity_poly.pdbx_seq_one_letter_code
_entity_poly.pdbx_strand_id
1 'polypeptide(L)'
;MKNINNRIIRNSTVITDKLYYLLPLELLLSFLWSLSLAGIWFVNQVSTIISWDVWSQILDNFQIAQSMLLQAMTIVLTVYLLAHILLCIVWIKEDTFLNFFQTVDLLRIVRKQMKMKGSKSDSEIVKEYKSIVQSIRCTITQECILVIIPQAESSDIDTILQNKLDFLCNYLTRLYRKLYTFSPLDSTSPNHIIQGTRKPR
;
A
#
# COMPACT_ATOMS: atom_id res chain seq x y z
N MET A 1 7.87 -16.84 0.96
CA MET A 1 8.70 -15.65 0.63
C MET A 1 8.95 -15.46 -0.88
N LYS A 2 9.43 -16.47 -1.66
CA LYS A 2 9.67 -16.30 -3.12
C LYS A 2 8.45 -15.78 -3.90
N ASN A 3 7.25 -16.32 -3.67
CA ASN A 3 6.02 -15.84 -4.36
C ASN A 3 5.59 -14.41 -3.97
N ILE A 4 5.89 -13.98 -2.74
CA ILE A 4 5.52 -12.63 -2.26
C ILE A 4 6.51 -11.60 -2.79
N ASN A 5 7.82 -11.89 -2.73
CA ASN A 5 8.82 -11.04 -3.37
C ASN A 5 8.58 -10.92 -4.88
N ASN A 6 8.21 -12.03 -5.55
CA ASN A 6 7.85 -11.97 -6.97
C ASN A 6 6.59 -11.16 -7.23
N ARG A 7 5.60 -11.19 -6.32
CA ARG A 7 4.41 -10.30 -6.39
C ARG A 7 4.78 -8.84 -6.16
N ILE A 8 5.62 -8.53 -5.18
CA ILE A 8 6.08 -7.16 -4.89
C ILE A 8 6.91 -6.61 -6.05
N ILE A 9 7.85 -7.40 -6.58
CA ILE A 9 8.68 -7.01 -7.74
C ILE A 9 7.79 -6.82 -8.97
N ARG A 10 6.89 -7.76 -9.26
CA ARG A 10 5.92 -7.63 -10.37
C ARG A 10 5.04 -6.39 -10.21
N ASN A 11 4.57 -6.09 -9.00
CA ASN A 11 3.72 -4.94 -8.75
C ASN A 11 4.51 -3.63 -8.83
N SER A 12 5.73 -3.58 -8.30
CA SER A 12 6.64 -2.46 -8.47
C SER A 12 6.93 -2.20 -9.94
N THR A 13 7.21 -3.25 -10.73
CA THR A 13 7.44 -3.10 -12.17
C THR A 13 6.18 -2.63 -12.89
N VAL A 14 5.00 -3.12 -12.52
CA VAL A 14 3.71 -2.67 -13.11
C VAL A 14 3.40 -1.21 -12.76
N ILE A 15 3.78 -0.75 -11.55
CA ILE A 15 3.60 0.65 -11.13
C ILE A 15 4.60 1.56 -11.87
N THR A 16 5.87 1.16 -11.95
CA THR A 16 6.88 1.89 -12.73
C THR A 16 6.47 1.96 -14.21
N ASP A 17 5.98 0.86 -14.77
CA ASP A 17 5.46 0.79 -16.13
C ASP A 17 4.23 1.71 -16.32
N LYS A 18 3.34 1.78 -15.33
CA LYS A 18 2.21 2.73 -15.32
C LYS A 18 2.65 4.20 -15.21
N LEU A 19 3.73 4.48 -14.49
CA LEU A 19 4.30 5.83 -14.36
C LEU A 19 4.94 6.29 -15.69
N TYR A 20 5.54 5.38 -16.46
CA TYR A 20 6.08 5.69 -17.79
C TYR A 20 5.03 6.26 -18.75
N TYR A 21 3.75 5.92 -18.59
CA TYR A 21 2.68 6.50 -19.39
C TYR A 21 2.37 7.98 -19.07
N LEU A 22 2.87 8.51 -17.96
CA LEU A 22 2.73 9.93 -17.59
C LEU A 22 3.85 10.81 -18.17
N LEU A 23 5.00 10.22 -18.51
CA LEU A 23 6.17 10.92 -19.05
C LEU A 23 5.85 11.76 -20.31
N PRO A 24 5.04 11.30 -21.28
CA PRO A 24 4.69 12.12 -22.45
C PRO A 24 3.91 13.39 -22.08
N LEU A 25 3.09 13.36 -21.02
CA LEU A 25 2.34 14.53 -20.55
C LEU A 25 3.27 15.55 -19.87
N GLU A 26 4.26 15.07 -19.10
CA GLU A 26 5.28 15.94 -18.49
C GLU A 26 6.12 16.65 -19.55
N LEU A 27 6.57 15.91 -20.57
CA LEU A 27 7.34 16.47 -21.68
C LEU A 27 6.50 17.47 -22.48
N LEU A 28 5.23 17.16 -22.75
CA LEU A 28 4.33 18.08 -23.42
C LEU A 28 4.12 19.36 -22.62
N LEU A 29 3.89 19.26 -21.31
CA LEU A 29 3.70 20.43 -20.45
C LEU A 29 4.96 21.30 -20.39
N SER A 30 6.13 20.67 -20.27
CA SER A 30 7.43 21.36 -20.30
C SER A 30 7.67 22.06 -21.65
N PHE A 31 7.32 21.41 -22.75
CA PHE A 31 7.39 21.99 -24.09
C PHE A 31 6.48 23.21 -24.24
N LEU A 32 5.21 23.10 -23.86
CA LEU A 32 4.24 24.21 -23.92
C LEU A 32 4.67 25.39 -23.05
N TRP A 33 5.23 25.12 -21.87
CA TRP A 33 5.77 26.15 -20.97
C TRP A 33 6.94 26.90 -21.60
N SER A 34 7.87 26.16 -22.20
CA SER A 34 9.02 26.73 -22.90
C SER A 34 8.58 27.58 -24.09
N LEU A 35 7.55 27.13 -24.82
CA LEU A 35 6.98 27.86 -25.96
C LEU A 35 6.31 29.17 -25.52
N SER A 36 5.60 29.17 -24.38
CA SER A 36 5.02 30.38 -23.80
C SER A 36 6.10 31.41 -23.46
N LEU A 37 7.16 31.00 -22.76
CA LEU A 37 8.28 31.84 -22.38
C LEU A 37 9.04 32.40 -23.59
N ALA A 38 9.33 31.54 -24.57
CA ALA A 38 10.02 31.94 -25.80
C ALA A 38 9.21 32.99 -26.58
N GLY A 39 7.89 32.82 -26.64
CA GLY A 39 6.97 33.78 -27.26
C GLY A 39 7.01 35.15 -26.57
N ILE A 40 6.95 35.17 -25.23
CA ILE A 40 6.99 36.43 -24.45
C ILE A 40 8.32 37.15 -24.68
N TRP A 41 9.42 36.39 -24.66
CA TRP A 41 10.75 36.94 -24.91
C TRP A 41 10.87 37.53 -26.32
N PHE A 42 10.38 36.82 -27.35
CA PHE A 42 10.41 37.27 -28.73
C PHE A 42 9.64 38.58 -28.94
N VAL A 43 8.41 38.67 -28.40
CA VAL A 43 7.59 39.89 -28.45
C VAL A 43 8.31 41.05 -27.79
N ASN A 44 8.90 40.86 -26.61
CA ASN A 44 9.65 41.93 -25.95
C ASN A 44 10.82 42.45 -26.82
N GLN A 45 11.54 41.57 -27.53
CA GLN A 45 12.62 42.00 -28.44
C GLN A 45 12.08 42.83 -29.62
N VAL A 46 11.03 42.34 -30.29
CA VAL A 46 10.48 42.98 -31.50
C VAL A 46 9.84 44.34 -31.21
N SER A 47 9.32 44.54 -30.00
CA SER A 47 8.74 45.83 -29.54
C SER A 47 9.66 47.03 -29.71
N THR A 48 10.97 46.81 -29.73
CA THR A 48 12.00 47.86 -29.81
C THR A 48 12.35 48.26 -31.25
N ILE A 49 11.89 47.51 -32.25
CA ILE A 49 12.34 47.61 -33.64
C ILE A 49 11.23 48.12 -34.58
N ILE A 50 9.96 47.81 -34.29
CA ILE A 50 8.83 48.04 -35.21
C ILE A 50 8.02 49.29 -34.81
N SER A 51 7.41 49.95 -35.80
CA SER A 51 6.49 51.06 -35.56
C SER A 51 5.26 50.63 -34.73
N TRP A 52 4.75 51.55 -33.91
CA TRP A 52 3.67 51.28 -32.95
C TRP A 52 2.39 50.68 -33.59
N ASP A 53 2.04 51.10 -34.79
CA ASP A 53 0.79 50.69 -35.45
C ASP A 53 0.81 49.19 -35.83
N VAL A 54 1.89 48.75 -36.48
CA VAL A 54 2.15 47.34 -36.80
C VAL A 54 2.39 46.52 -35.52
N TRP A 55 3.05 47.13 -34.53
CA TRP A 55 3.31 46.49 -33.24
C TRP A 55 2.03 46.15 -32.47
N SER A 56 1.05 47.06 -32.47
CA SER A 56 -0.23 46.87 -31.76
C SER A 56 -1.02 45.65 -32.27
N GLN A 57 -1.05 45.44 -33.59
CA GLN A 57 -1.73 44.29 -34.20
C GLN A 57 -1.02 42.97 -33.90
N ILE A 58 0.31 42.97 -33.86
CA ILE A 58 1.11 41.80 -33.48
C ILE A 58 0.88 41.45 -32.02
N LEU A 59 0.83 42.45 -31.13
CA LEU A 59 0.59 42.27 -29.70
C LEU A 59 -0.78 41.64 -29.42
N ASP A 60 -1.83 42.13 -30.09
CA ASP A 60 -3.21 41.63 -29.89
C ASP A 60 -3.34 40.16 -30.33
N ASN A 61 -2.83 39.83 -31.52
CA ASN A 61 -2.78 38.45 -32.01
C ASN A 61 -1.94 37.53 -31.10
N PHE A 62 -0.84 38.04 -30.55
CA PHE A 62 0.01 37.29 -29.62
C PHE A 62 -0.69 37.03 -28.28
N GLN A 63 -1.43 38.01 -27.75
CA GLN A 63 -2.20 37.83 -26.51
C GLN A 63 -3.30 36.77 -26.67
N ILE A 64 -3.96 36.74 -27.83
CA ILE A 64 -4.93 35.68 -28.16
C ILE A 64 -4.24 34.31 -28.21
N ALA A 65 -3.08 34.21 -28.87
CA ALA A 65 -2.32 32.96 -28.95
C ALA A 65 -1.81 32.48 -27.58
N GLN A 66 -1.33 33.38 -26.72
CA GLN A 66 -0.91 33.06 -25.35
C GLN A 66 -2.09 32.62 -24.48
N SER A 67 -3.26 33.24 -24.64
CA SER A 67 -4.49 32.82 -23.95
C SER A 67 -4.88 31.39 -24.33
N MET A 68 -4.87 31.06 -25.62
CA MET A 68 -5.11 29.69 -26.10
C MET A 68 -4.05 28.70 -25.60
N LEU A 69 -2.78 29.08 -25.59
CA LEU A 69 -1.69 28.27 -25.07
C LEU A 69 -1.87 27.97 -23.57
N LEU A 70 -2.22 28.98 -22.78
CA LEU A 70 -2.47 28.84 -21.34
C LEU A 70 -3.68 27.92 -21.07
N GLN A 71 -4.73 28.02 -21.87
CA GLN A 71 -5.87 27.10 -21.80
C GLN A 71 -5.43 25.65 -22.10
N ALA A 72 -4.64 25.43 -23.15
CA ALA A 72 -4.12 24.10 -23.48
C ALA A 72 -3.25 23.53 -22.36
N MET A 73 -2.37 24.32 -21.77
CA MET A 73 -1.55 23.93 -20.62
C MET A 73 -2.40 23.58 -19.41
N THR A 74 -3.46 24.35 -19.14
CA THR A 74 -4.39 24.10 -18.04
C THR A 74 -5.13 22.77 -18.22
N ILE A 75 -5.57 22.46 -19.44
CA ILE A 75 -6.21 21.18 -19.77
C ILE A 75 -5.23 20.03 -19.56
N VAL A 76 -4.02 20.11 -20.12
CA VAL A 76 -2.98 19.07 -19.99
C VAL A 76 -2.62 18.85 -18.52
N LEU A 77 -2.44 19.92 -17.75
CA LEU A 77 -2.17 19.86 -16.31
C LEU A 77 -3.32 19.19 -15.55
N THR A 78 -4.57 19.53 -15.88
CA THR A 78 -5.76 18.94 -15.24
C THR A 78 -5.82 17.44 -15.48
N VAL A 79 -5.62 17.01 -16.73
CA VAL A 79 -5.58 15.58 -17.10
C VAL A 79 -4.43 14.86 -16.39
N TYR A 80 -3.25 15.47 -16.36
CA TYR A 80 -2.06 14.94 -15.68
C TYR A 80 -2.30 14.72 -14.17
N LEU A 81 -2.90 15.70 -13.49
CA LEU A 81 -3.23 15.59 -12.07
C LEU A 81 -4.30 14.52 -11.82
N LEU A 82 -5.31 14.44 -12.68
CA LEU A 82 -6.37 13.43 -12.55
C LEU A 82 -5.81 12.01 -12.72
N ALA A 83 -4.91 11.81 -13.68
CA ALA A 83 -4.21 10.53 -13.87
C ALA A 83 -3.35 10.16 -12.65
N HIS A 84 -2.64 11.12 -12.05
CA HIS A 84 -1.89 10.93 -10.82
C HIS A 84 -2.78 10.51 -9.64
N ILE A 85 -3.91 11.19 -9.44
CA ILE A 85 -4.87 10.87 -8.37
C ILE A 85 -5.39 9.45 -8.54
N LEU A 86 -5.77 9.05 -9.76
CA LEU A 86 -6.23 7.69 -10.03
C LEU A 86 -5.14 6.65 -9.75
N LEU A 87 -3.90 6.93 -10.11
CA LEU A 87 -2.76 6.03 -9.86
C LEU A 87 -2.51 5.88 -8.35
N CYS A 88 -2.58 6.96 -7.58
CA CYS A 88 -2.50 6.95 -6.12
C CYS A 88 -3.64 6.13 -5.49
N ILE A 89 -4.88 6.27 -5.97
CA ILE A 89 -6.03 5.49 -5.47
C ILE A 89 -5.83 4.00 -5.71
N VAL A 90 -5.42 3.61 -6.93
CA VAL A 90 -5.13 2.22 -7.28
C VAL A 90 -4.03 1.68 -6.37
N TRP A 91 -2.99 2.47 -6.11
CA TRP A 91 -1.86 2.07 -5.27
C TRP A 91 -2.26 1.82 -3.81
N ILE A 92 -2.99 2.75 -3.18
CA ILE A 92 -3.49 2.61 -1.80
C ILE A 92 -4.39 1.37 -1.68
N LYS A 93 -5.30 1.21 -2.64
CA LYS A 93 -6.24 0.10 -2.66
C LYS A 93 -5.51 -1.23 -2.79
N GLU A 94 -4.52 -1.32 -3.67
CA GLU A 94 -3.75 -2.55 -3.89
C GLU A 94 -2.84 -2.91 -2.71
N ASP A 95 -2.20 -1.93 -2.05
CA ASP A 95 -1.41 -2.17 -0.82
C ASP A 95 -2.30 -2.68 0.33
N THR A 96 -3.47 -2.07 0.51
CA THR A 96 -4.46 -2.50 1.50
C THR A 96 -4.96 -3.92 1.21
N PHE A 97 -5.22 -4.26 -0.05
CA PHE A 97 -5.62 -5.61 -0.44
C PHE A 97 -4.52 -6.64 -0.22
N LEU A 98 -3.26 -6.30 -0.51
CA LEU A 98 -2.14 -7.20 -0.24
C LEU A 98 -2.03 -7.51 1.25
N ASN A 99 -2.13 -6.50 2.12
CA ASN A 99 -2.12 -6.68 3.57
C ASN A 99 -3.33 -7.50 4.06
N PHE A 100 -4.50 -7.32 3.44
CA PHE A 100 -5.69 -8.14 3.71
C PHE A 100 -5.47 -9.62 3.36
N PHE A 101 -4.98 -9.92 2.15
CA PHE A 101 -4.71 -11.31 1.75
C PHE A 101 -3.62 -11.95 2.62
N GLN A 102 -2.56 -11.21 2.96
CA GLN A 102 -1.53 -11.70 3.89
C GLN A 102 -2.12 -12.03 5.26
N THR A 103 -3.00 -11.17 5.77
CA THR A 103 -3.70 -11.38 7.04
C THR A 103 -4.60 -12.62 6.99
N VAL A 104 -5.36 -12.80 5.91
CA VAL A 104 -6.22 -13.99 5.70
C VAL A 104 -5.39 -15.27 5.60
N ASP A 105 -4.29 -15.25 4.85
CA ASP A 105 -3.40 -16.40 4.71
C ASP A 105 -2.74 -16.76 6.05
N LEU A 106 -2.29 -15.77 6.81
CA LEU A 106 -1.76 -15.98 8.16
C LEU A 106 -2.82 -16.61 9.07
N LEU A 107 -4.04 -16.05 9.08
CA LEU A 107 -5.15 -16.57 9.87
C LEU A 107 -5.44 -18.03 9.52
N ARG A 108 -5.42 -18.38 8.23
CA ARG A 108 -5.59 -19.76 7.76
C ARG A 108 -4.48 -20.68 8.26
N ILE A 109 -3.22 -20.23 8.23
CA ILE A 109 -2.07 -20.99 8.73
C ILE A 109 -2.17 -21.19 10.25
N VAL A 110 -2.44 -20.12 11.01
CA VAL A 110 -2.60 -20.15 12.46
C VAL A 110 -3.70 -21.13 12.85
N ARG A 111 -4.90 -21.00 12.27
CA ARG A 111 -6.01 -21.93 12.52
C ARG A 111 -5.66 -23.37 12.17
N LYS A 112 -4.90 -23.60 11.08
CA LYS A 112 -4.46 -24.95 10.70
C LYS A 112 -3.50 -25.55 11.74
N GLN A 113 -2.57 -24.76 12.28
CA GLN A 113 -1.64 -25.22 13.33
C GLN A 113 -2.34 -25.44 14.68
N MET A 114 -3.36 -24.61 14.97
CA MET A 114 -4.15 -24.72 16.18
C MET A 114 -5.20 -25.84 16.14
N LYS A 115 -5.45 -26.49 14.99
CA LYS A 115 -6.35 -27.66 14.95
C LYS A 115 -5.84 -28.79 15.84
N MET A 116 -6.75 -29.42 16.57
CA MET A 116 -6.47 -30.69 17.25
C MET A 116 -6.33 -31.81 16.21
N LYS A 117 -5.30 -32.65 16.36
CA LYS A 117 -5.20 -33.90 15.59
C LYS A 117 -6.17 -34.90 16.20
N GLY A 118 -7.27 -35.17 15.51
CA GLY A 118 -8.18 -36.27 15.83
C GLY A 118 -8.87 -36.15 17.19
N SER A 119 -10.08 -35.64 17.22
CA SER A 119 -11.05 -36.06 18.24
C SER A 119 -12.42 -36.21 17.56
N LYS A 120 -12.87 -37.46 17.47
CA LYS A 120 -14.25 -37.83 17.09
C LYS A 120 -15.23 -37.62 18.26
N SER A 121 -14.79 -37.01 19.37
CA SER A 121 -15.61 -36.84 20.56
C SER A 121 -16.36 -35.51 20.53
N ASP A 122 -17.68 -35.60 20.68
CA ASP A 122 -18.63 -34.48 20.88
C ASP A 122 -18.57 -33.87 22.29
N SER A 123 -17.41 -33.98 22.96
CA SER A 123 -17.21 -33.43 24.30
C SER A 123 -17.26 -31.90 24.25
N GLU A 124 -17.89 -31.31 25.26
CA GLU A 124 -18.02 -29.85 25.46
C GLU A 124 -16.67 -29.13 25.35
N ILE A 125 -15.61 -29.75 25.87
CA ILE A 125 -14.21 -29.33 25.77
C ILE A 125 -13.75 -29.12 24.32
N VAL A 126 -14.15 -30.00 23.39
CA VAL A 126 -13.80 -29.90 21.96
C VAL A 126 -14.59 -28.79 21.28
N LYS A 127 -15.82 -28.52 21.72
CA LYS A 127 -16.64 -27.42 21.19
C LYS A 127 -16.08 -26.08 21.62
N GLU A 128 -15.74 -25.93 22.91
CA GLU A 128 -15.09 -24.72 23.44
C GLU A 128 -13.76 -24.45 22.73
N TYR A 129 -12.89 -25.46 22.63
CA TYR A 129 -11.62 -25.31 21.92
C TYR A 129 -11.79 -24.91 20.44
N LYS A 130 -12.74 -25.53 19.71
CA LYS A 130 -13.05 -25.16 18.32
C LYS A 130 -13.55 -23.71 18.21
N SER A 131 -14.38 -23.27 19.15
CA SER A 131 -14.87 -21.90 19.23
C SER A 131 -13.71 -20.91 19.39
N ILE A 132 -12.78 -21.20 20.30
CA ILE A 132 -11.57 -20.38 20.51
C ILE A 132 -10.70 -20.31 19.25
N VAL A 133 -10.47 -21.45 18.58
CA VAL A 133 -9.69 -21.46 17.31
C VAL A 133 -10.36 -20.64 16.21
N GLN A 134 -11.70 -20.60 16.17
CA GLN A 134 -12.44 -19.77 15.23
C GLN A 134 -12.38 -18.29 15.59
N SER A 135 -12.35 -17.94 16.87
CA SER A 135 -12.28 -16.56 17.33
C SER A 135 -10.89 -15.93 17.30
N ILE A 136 -9.83 -16.72 17.01
CA ILE A 136 -8.46 -16.21 16.78
C ILE A 136 -8.48 -15.06 15.76
N ARG A 137 -7.81 -13.97 16.11
CA ARG A 137 -7.62 -12.81 15.25
C ARG A 137 -6.16 -12.71 14.86
N CYS A 138 -5.91 -12.37 13.60
CA CYS A 138 -4.58 -12.07 13.11
C CYS A 138 -4.62 -10.73 12.40
N THR A 139 -3.55 -9.97 12.52
CA THR A 139 -3.35 -8.71 11.82
C THR A 139 -1.90 -8.65 11.38
N ILE A 140 -1.67 -8.46 10.09
CA ILE A 140 -0.34 -8.14 9.55
C ILE A 140 -0.41 -6.71 9.04
N THR A 141 0.47 -5.87 9.58
CA THR A 141 0.75 -4.54 9.07
C THR A 141 2.19 -4.48 8.58
N GLN A 142 2.57 -3.31 8.05
CA GLN A 142 3.96 -3.07 7.66
C GLN A 142 4.93 -3.01 8.86
N GLU A 143 4.41 -2.80 10.07
CA GLU A 143 5.19 -2.56 11.28
C GLU A 143 5.12 -3.73 12.26
N CYS A 144 4.03 -4.48 12.24
CA CYS A 144 3.84 -5.58 13.16
C CYS A 144 3.04 -6.76 12.60
N ILE A 145 3.29 -7.91 13.20
CA ILE A 145 2.42 -9.09 13.13
C ILE A 145 1.80 -9.24 14.51
N LEU A 146 0.47 -9.30 14.57
CA LEU A 146 -0.27 -9.49 15.80
C LEU A 146 -1.20 -10.70 15.67
N VAL A 147 -1.12 -11.62 16.61
CA VAL A 147 -2.02 -12.76 16.74
C VAL A 147 -2.62 -12.69 18.13
N ILE A 148 -3.95 -12.60 18.21
CA ILE A 148 -4.71 -12.54 19.45
C ILE A 148 -5.55 -13.81 19.54
N ILE A 149 -5.34 -14.57 20.60
CA ILE A 149 -6.04 -15.82 20.87
C ILE A 149 -6.79 -15.64 22.19
N PRO A 150 -8.13 -15.73 22.21
CA PRO A 150 -8.88 -15.63 23.45
C PRO A 150 -8.50 -16.71 24.46
N GLN A 151 -8.47 -16.35 25.73
CA GLN A 151 -8.28 -17.32 26.81
C GLN A 151 -9.49 -18.24 26.92
N ALA A 152 -9.27 -19.49 27.33
CA ALA A 152 -10.35 -20.42 27.62
C ALA A 152 -10.92 -20.17 29.02
N GLU A 153 -12.21 -20.48 29.21
CA GLU A 153 -12.81 -20.45 30.55
C GLU A 153 -12.37 -21.68 31.37
N SER A 154 -12.15 -22.81 30.69
CA SER A 154 -11.61 -24.02 31.30
C SER A 154 -10.07 -23.97 31.41
N SER A 155 -9.53 -24.20 32.62
CA SER A 155 -8.09 -24.26 32.88
C SER A 155 -7.38 -25.40 32.12
N ASP A 156 -8.07 -26.51 31.90
CA ASP A 156 -7.53 -27.65 31.15
C ASP A 156 -7.35 -27.29 29.67
N ILE A 157 -8.31 -26.56 29.11
CA ILE A 157 -8.26 -26.08 27.72
C ILE A 157 -7.20 -25.01 27.57
N ASP A 158 -7.06 -24.12 28.56
CA ASP A 158 -6.04 -23.08 28.53
C ASP A 158 -4.62 -23.68 28.57
N THR A 159 -4.42 -24.74 29.35
CA THR A 159 -3.14 -25.49 29.37
C THR A 159 -2.82 -26.12 28.01
N ILE A 160 -3.84 -26.66 27.31
CA ILE A 160 -3.68 -27.19 25.94
C ILE A 160 -3.35 -26.07 24.95
N LEU A 161 -3.99 -24.91 25.09
CA LEU A 161 -3.73 -23.73 24.26
C LEU A 161 -2.30 -23.23 24.45
N GLN A 162 -1.83 -23.09 25.69
CA GLN A 162 -0.46 -22.65 26.01
C GLN A 162 0.62 -23.54 25.35
N ASN A 163 0.46 -24.86 25.45
CA ASN A 163 1.39 -25.79 24.77
C ASN A 163 1.42 -25.60 23.24
N LYS A 164 0.29 -25.24 22.63
CA LYS A 164 0.22 -24.96 21.18
C LYS A 164 0.68 -23.55 20.81
N LEU A 165 0.54 -22.60 21.73
CA LEU A 165 1.00 -21.22 21.57
C LEU A 165 2.52 -21.18 21.43
N ASP A 166 3.27 -21.93 22.23
CA ASP A 166 4.72 -22.04 22.10
C ASP A 166 5.13 -22.58 20.73
N PHE A 167 4.44 -23.62 20.25
CA PHE A 167 4.68 -24.16 18.92
C PHE A 167 4.38 -23.13 17.83
N LEU A 168 3.26 -22.41 17.97
CA LEU A 168 2.84 -21.38 17.02
C LEU A 168 3.84 -20.22 16.98
N CYS A 169 4.27 -19.72 18.15
CA CYS A 169 5.24 -18.63 18.27
C CYS A 169 6.57 -19.01 17.62
N ASN A 170 7.07 -20.23 17.89
CA ASN A 170 8.27 -20.75 17.24
C ASN A 170 8.12 -20.87 15.71
N TYR A 171 6.95 -21.35 15.24
CA TYR A 171 6.66 -21.45 13.81
C TYR A 171 6.65 -20.08 13.12
N LEU A 172 5.95 -19.10 13.71
CA LEU A 172 5.86 -17.74 13.18
C LEU A 172 7.22 -17.04 13.20
N THR A 173 7.96 -17.19 14.30
CA THR A 173 9.34 -16.71 14.40
C THR A 173 10.18 -17.28 13.28
N ARG A 174 10.14 -18.60 13.02
CA ARG A 174 10.90 -19.20 11.92
C ARG A 174 10.47 -18.68 10.55
N LEU A 175 9.18 -18.50 10.33
CA LEU A 175 8.62 -18.08 9.04
C LEU A 175 8.92 -16.61 8.73
N TYR A 176 8.94 -15.75 9.76
CA TYR A 176 9.07 -14.30 9.63
C TYR A 176 10.36 -13.71 10.22
N ARG A 177 11.32 -14.52 10.71
CA ARG A 177 12.59 -14.09 11.37
C ARG A 177 13.42 -13.06 10.60
N LYS A 178 13.26 -13.01 9.27
CA LYS A 178 14.00 -12.09 8.40
C LYS A 178 13.45 -10.66 8.48
N LEU A 179 12.17 -10.51 8.77
CA LEU A 179 11.46 -9.23 8.71
C LEU A 179 11.01 -8.75 10.10
N TYR A 180 10.70 -9.68 11.00
CA TYR A 180 10.14 -9.38 12.32
C TYR A 180 10.96 -10.04 13.44
N THR A 181 10.96 -9.39 14.60
CA THR A 181 11.43 -9.89 15.88
C THR A 181 10.20 -10.12 16.76
N PHE A 182 10.01 -11.33 17.28
CA PHE A 182 8.86 -11.65 18.12
C PHE A 182 9.15 -11.36 19.59
N SER A 183 8.20 -10.71 20.25
CA SER A 183 8.19 -10.48 21.70
C SER A 183 7.95 -11.80 22.43
N PRO A 184 8.44 -11.95 23.67
CA PRO A 184 7.99 -13.03 24.54
C PRO A 184 6.46 -12.95 24.75
N LEU A 185 5.82 -14.08 25.03
CA LEU A 185 4.38 -14.10 25.30
C LEU A 185 4.08 -13.22 26.51
N ASP A 186 3.11 -12.31 26.34
CA ASP A 186 2.63 -11.47 27.42
C ASP A 186 1.68 -12.29 28.31
N SER A 187 2.09 -12.54 29.55
CA SER A 187 1.30 -13.27 30.54
C SER A 187 0.36 -12.38 31.34
N THR A 188 0.36 -11.06 31.10
CA THR A 188 -0.46 -10.10 31.86
C THR A 188 -1.78 -9.75 31.18
N SER A 189 -1.95 -10.11 29.91
CA SER A 189 -3.18 -9.86 29.16
C SER A 189 -4.20 -11.00 29.34
N PRO A 190 -5.51 -10.69 29.38
CA PRO A 190 -6.59 -11.71 29.44
C PRO A 190 -6.73 -12.52 28.15
N ASN A 191 -5.91 -12.23 27.14
CA ASN A 191 -5.82 -13.00 25.90
C ASN A 191 -4.37 -13.43 25.72
N HIS A 192 -4.15 -14.52 25.01
CA HIS A 192 -2.81 -14.91 24.58
C HIS A 192 -2.41 -14.09 23.36
N ILE A 193 -1.39 -13.24 23.52
CA ILE A 193 -0.92 -12.32 22.48
C ILE A 193 0.46 -12.76 21.97
N ILE A 194 0.57 -12.94 20.66
CA ILE A 194 1.85 -13.08 19.97
C ILE A 194 2.06 -11.84 19.12
N GLN A 195 3.11 -11.08 19.43
CA GLN A 195 3.47 -9.86 18.72
C GLN A 195 4.85 -10.01 18.08
N GLY A 196 4.96 -9.65 16.81
CA GLY A 196 6.22 -9.47 16.10
C GLY A 196 6.36 -8.02 15.65
N THR A 197 7.45 -7.37 16.02
CA THR A 197 7.79 -6.01 15.59
C THR A 197 8.78 -6.06 14.44
N ARG A 198 8.65 -5.14 13.48
CA ARG A 198 9.54 -5.09 12.33
C ARG A 198 10.96 -4.74 12.77
N LYS A 199 11.95 -5.43 12.20
CA LYS A 199 13.36 -5.09 12.45
C LYS A 199 13.68 -3.72 11.85
N PRO A 200 14.45 -2.88 12.56
CA PRO A 200 14.97 -1.64 11.98
C PRO A 200 15.78 -1.98 10.74
N ARG A 201 15.60 -1.19 9.68
CA ARG A 201 16.34 -1.33 8.41
C ARG A 201 17.79 -0.88 8.57
#